data_AF-A0A7C5U5L4-F1
#
_entry.id   AF-A0A7C5U5L4-F1
#
_cell.length_a   1.000
_cell.length_b   1.000
_cell.length_c   1.000
_cell.angle_alpha   90.00
_cell.angle_beta   90.00
_cell.angle_gamma   90.00
#
_symmetry.space_group_name_H-M   'P 1'
#
loop_
_entity.id
_entity.type
_entity.pdbx_description
1 polymer ?
#
loop_
_entity_poly.entity_id
_entity_poly.type
_entity_poly.pdbx_seq_one_letter_code
_entity_poly.pdbx_strand_id
1 'polypeptide(L)'
;MESIIYDVSFWLVVNFLLIVAVLGLVLIRQQLTKPVAHAAAVIQQKKLDEELALYKSMIDEGNGKEAVKTVFRSVWKKICRLYAVDERGLTVVEVMSSGKLPEKIREKILLLYRIYEPVKFGDVEPSREQLMVFDKTLEQLSEDF
;
A
#
# COMPACT_ATOMS: atom_id res chain seq x y z
N MET A 1 -5.44 -58.86 -27.49
CA MET A 1 -4.85 -58.29 -26.25
C MET A 1 -4.18 -56.94 -26.45
N GLU A 2 -4.01 -56.42 -27.67
CA GLU A 2 -3.43 -55.08 -27.88
C GLU A 2 -4.46 -53.95 -27.65
N SER A 3 -5.72 -54.14 -28.04
CA SER A 3 -6.77 -53.10 -27.92
C SER A 3 -7.06 -52.64 -26.49
N ILE A 4 -6.88 -53.52 -25.49
CA ILE A 4 -7.12 -53.20 -24.07
C ILE A 4 -5.93 -52.39 -23.51
N ILE A 5 -4.71 -52.67 -23.98
CA ILE A 5 -3.50 -51.96 -23.54
C ILE A 5 -3.51 -50.52 -24.10
N TYR A 6 -3.98 -50.33 -25.33
CA TYR A 6 -4.12 -48.99 -25.92
C TYR A 6 -5.18 -48.14 -25.22
N ASP A 7 -6.33 -48.72 -24.85
CA ASP A 7 -7.39 -48.01 -24.14
C ASP A 7 -6.91 -47.58 -22.74
N VAL A 8 -6.27 -48.49 -21.99
CA VAL A 8 -5.70 -48.18 -20.67
C VAL A 8 -4.60 -47.12 -20.78
N SER A 9 -3.73 -47.21 -21.79
CA SER A 9 -2.66 -46.22 -22.02
C SER A 9 -3.21 -44.85 -22.39
N PHE A 10 -4.27 -44.79 -23.19
CA PHE A 10 -4.94 -43.55 -23.59
C PHE A 10 -5.57 -42.85 -22.39
N TRP A 11 -6.31 -43.59 -21.56
CA TRP A 11 -6.89 -43.07 -20.32
C TRP A 11 -5.84 -42.59 -19.32
N LEU A 12 -4.68 -43.26 -19.26
CA LEU A 12 -3.56 -42.85 -18.39
C LEU A 12 -2.95 -41.52 -18.81
N VAL A 13 -2.75 -41.31 -20.11
CA VAL A 13 -2.21 -40.05 -20.66
C VAL A 13 -3.19 -38.89 -20.44
N VAL A 14 -4.49 -39.11 -20.65
CA VAL A 14 -5.52 -38.09 -20.41
C VAL A 14 -5.55 -37.68 -18.93
N ASN A 15 -5.52 -38.64 -18.01
CA ASN A 15 -5.49 -38.35 -16.58
C ASN A 15 -4.20 -37.62 -16.16
N PHE A 16 -3.05 -37.99 -16.72
CA PHE A 16 -1.78 -37.32 -16.44
C PHE A 16 -1.81 -35.85 -16.87
N LEU A 17 -2.30 -35.53 -18.07
CA LEU A 17 -2.45 -34.15 -18.54
C LEU A 17 -3.38 -33.33 -17.63
N LEU A 18 -4.46 -33.95 -17.15
CA LEU A 18 -5.42 -33.30 -16.25
C LEU A 18 -4.79 -32.97 -14.89
N ILE A 19 -4.01 -33.89 -14.33
CA ILE A 19 -3.26 -33.66 -13.08
C ILE A 19 -2.24 -32.53 -13.25
N VAL A 20 -1.49 -32.51 -14.35
CA VAL A 20 -0.51 -31.45 -14.64
C VAL A 20 -1.20 -30.09 -14.80
N ALA A 21 -2.35 -30.04 -15.49
CA ALA A 21 -3.13 -28.82 -15.64
C ALA A 21 -3.64 -28.29 -14.30
N VAL A 22 -4.18 -29.17 -13.44
CA VAL A 22 -4.65 -28.81 -12.10
C VAL A 22 -3.50 -28.32 -11.22
N LEU A 23 -2.36 -29.02 -11.21
CA LEU A 23 -1.16 -28.60 -10.47
C LEU A 23 -0.62 -27.26 -10.96
N GLY A 24 -0.58 -27.04 -12.28
CA GLY A 24 -0.19 -25.75 -12.87
C GLY A 24 -1.12 -24.62 -12.44
N LEU A 25 -2.44 -24.86 -12.46
CA LEU A 25 -3.44 -23.86 -12.05
C LEU A 25 -3.36 -23.56 -10.55
N VAL A 26 -3.11 -24.57 -9.71
CA VAL A 26 -2.87 -24.41 -8.26
C VAL A 26 -1.57 -23.64 -7.98
N LEU A 27 -0.48 -23.94 -8.70
CA LEU A 27 0.80 -23.23 -8.53
C LEU A 27 0.70 -21.76 -8.95
N ILE A 28 0.02 -21.47 -10.07
CA ILE A 28 -0.25 -20.09 -10.52
C ILE A 28 -1.11 -19.35 -9.48
N ARG A 29 -2.17 -19.99 -8.96
CA ARG A 29 -3.01 -19.43 -7.89
C ARG A 29 -2.19 -19.16 -6.62
N GLN A 30 -1.28 -20.06 -6.23
CA GLN A 30 -0.42 -19.88 -5.06
C GLN A 30 0.61 -18.75 -5.23
N GLN A 31 1.13 -18.52 -6.44
CA GLN A 31 2.00 -17.36 -6.70
C GLN A 31 1.25 -16.04 -6.61
N LEU A 32 -0.05 -16.02 -6.96
CA LEU A 32 -0.91 -14.84 -6.83
C LEU A 32 -1.33 -14.55 -5.38
N THR A 33 -1.33 -15.57 -4.49
CA THR A 33 -1.75 -15.43 -3.09
C THR A 33 -0.63 -15.50 -2.06
N LYS A 34 0.63 -15.74 -2.45
CA LYS A 34 1.75 -15.70 -1.49
C LYS A 34 2.05 -14.23 -1.15
N PRO A 35 1.85 -13.80 0.11
CA PRO A 35 2.32 -12.50 0.53
C PRO A 35 3.84 -12.58 0.51
N VAL A 36 4.47 -11.72 -0.28
CA VAL A 36 5.92 -11.47 -0.28
C VAL A 36 6.26 -10.81 1.07
N ALA A 37 6.16 -11.54 2.17
CA ALA A 37 6.03 -10.97 3.51
C ALA A 37 7.36 -10.72 4.23
N HIS A 38 8.51 -11.11 3.67
CA HIS A 38 9.80 -10.96 4.38
C HIS A 38 10.86 -10.15 3.63
N ALA A 39 10.90 -10.20 2.29
CA ALA A 39 11.74 -9.28 1.53
C ALA A 39 11.08 -7.90 1.36
N ALA A 40 9.74 -7.82 1.40
CA ALA A 40 9.02 -6.56 1.32
C ALA A 40 9.14 -5.74 2.61
N ALA A 41 9.21 -6.35 3.80
CA ALA A 41 9.27 -5.61 5.06
C ALA A 41 10.52 -4.71 5.16
N VAL A 42 11.70 -5.20 4.74
CA VAL A 42 12.94 -4.41 4.73
C VAL A 42 12.92 -3.32 3.64
N ILE A 43 12.17 -3.53 2.55
CA ILE A 43 11.97 -2.53 1.48
C ILE A 43 10.84 -1.54 1.84
N GLN A 44 9.88 -1.93 2.70
CA GLN A 44 8.74 -1.14 3.15
C GLN A 44 9.12 -0.18 4.27
N GLN A 45 9.97 -0.59 5.20
CA GLN A 45 10.44 0.27 6.28
C GLN A 45 11.28 1.43 5.73
N LYS A 46 12.09 1.17 4.70
CA LYS A 46 12.83 2.21 3.96
C LYS A 46 11.96 3.16 3.13
N LYS A 47 10.64 2.92 3.07
CA LYS A 47 9.75 3.56 2.09
C LYS A 47 9.12 4.86 2.61
N LEU A 48 9.13 5.15 3.92
CA LEU A 48 8.59 6.40 4.48
C LEU A 48 9.64 7.28 5.18
N ASP A 49 10.83 6.76 5.47
CA ASP A 49 11.94 7.53 6.08
C ASP A 49 12.37 8.73 5.22
N GLU A 50 12.28 8.59 3.89
CA GLU A 50 12.58 9.67 2.94
C GLU A 50 11.61 10.85 3.10
N GLU A 51 10.31 10.58 3.25
CA GLU A 51 9.27 11.60 3.48
C GLU A 51 9.44 12.29 4.83
N LEU A 52 9.85 11.54 5.83
CA LEU A 52 10.07 12.04 7.19
C LEU A 52 11.31 12.94 7.23
N ALA A 53 12.39 12.54 6.56
CA ALA A 53 13.58 13.39 6.39
C ALA A 53 13.27 14.65 5.58
N LEU A 54 12.50 14.53 4.49
CA LEU A 54 12.05 15.67 3.68
C LEU A 54 11.17 16.63 4.48
N TYR A 55 10.27 16.09 5.31
CA TYR A 55 9.45 16.89 6.20
C TYR A 55 10.31 17.69 7.18
N LYS A 56 11.24 17.03 7.87
CA LYS A 56 12.13 17.68 8.84
C LYS A 56 12.98 18.79 8.18
N SER A 57 13.53 18.54 6.99
CA SER A 57 14.30 19.57 6.27
C SER A 57 13.45 20.79 5.91
N MET A 58 12.22 20.58 5.42
CA MET A 58 11.32 21.69 5.04
C MET A 58 10.80 22.48 6.24
N ILE A 59 10.67 21.83 7.40
CA ILE A 59 10.31 22.48 8.66
C ILE A 59 11.47 23.36 9.16
N ASP A 60 12.71 22.86 9.08
CA ASP A 60 13.92 23.62 9.45
C ASP A 60 14.15 24.84 8.55
N GLU A 61 13.76 24.75 7.27
CA GLU A 61 13.74 25.87 6.32
C GLU A 61 12.60 26.89 6.58
N GLY A 62 11.74 26.65 7.58
CA GLY A 62 10.62 27.52 7.93
C GLY A 62 9.41 27.39 7.01
N ASN A 63 9.38 26.37 6.13
CA ASN A 63 8.36 26.22 5.10
C ASN A 63 7.30 25.18 5.47
N GLY A 64 6.75 25.27 6.69
CA GLY A 64 5.84 24.25 7.24
C GLY A 64 4.56 24.03 6.44
N LYS A 65 4.04 25.09 5.81
CA LYS A 65 2.87 25.01 4.93
C LYS A 65 3.15 24.13 3.69
N GLU A 66 4.29 24.34 3.04
CA GLU A 66 4.69 23.57 1.86
C GLU A 66 5.13 22.14 2.24
N ALA A 67 5.74 21.99 3.42
CA ALA A 67 6.12 20.69 4.00
C ALA A 67 4.89 19.78 4.12
N VAL A 68 3.84 20.25 4.78
CA VAL A 68 2.58 19.49 4.95
C VAL A 68 1.97 19.12 3.61
N LYS A 69 1.94 20.05 2.64
CA LYS A 69 1.34 19.81 1.31
C LYS A 69 2.11 18.74 0.53
N THR A 70 3.43 18.86 0.49
CA THR A 70 4.30 18.02 -0.33
C THR A 70 4.41 16.61 0.26
N VAL A 71 4.67 16.53 1.57
CA VAL A 71 4.89 15.27 2.27
C VAL A 71 3.60 14.45 2.32
N PHE A 72 2.46 15.06 2.66
CA PHE A 72 1.18 14.33 2.67
C PHE A 72 0.88 13.70 1.30
N ARG A 73 1.12 14.45 0.21
CA ARG A 73 0.88 13.94 -1.15
C ARG A 73 1.82 12.78 -1.50
N SER A 74 3.09 12.87 -1.10
CA SER A 74 4.05 11.78 -1.33
C SER A 74 3.65 10.52 -0.57
N VAL A 75 3.35 10.67 0.73
CA VAL A 75 2.84 9.60 1.59
C VAL A 75 1.61 8.97 0.95
N TRP A 76 0.58 9.77 0.65
CA TRP A 76 -0.67 9.31 0.05
C TRP A 76 -0.44 8.45 -1.20
N LYS A 77 0.42 8.92 -2.10
CA LYS A 77 0.76 8.20 -3.33
C LYS A 77 1.46 6.87 -3.04
N LYS A 78 2.35 6.82 -2.05
CA LYS A 78 3.01 5.57 -1.62
C LYS A 78 1.98 4.59 -1.04
N ILE A 79 0.99 5.07 -0.27
CA ILE A 79 -0.09 4.24 0.30
C ILE A 79 -0.98 3.69 -0.81
N CYS A 80 -1.45 4.54 -1.73
CA CYS A 80 -2.28 4.11 -2.84
C CYS A 80 -1.59 3.04 -3.69
N ARG A 81 -0.28 3.20 -3.94
CA ARG A 81 0.52 2.18 -4.64
C ARG A 81 0.65 0.88 -3.84
N LEU A 82 0.80 0.97 -2.52
CA LEU A 82 0.98 -0.21 -1.67
C LEU A 82 -0.29 -1.06 -1.58
N TYR A 83 -1.44 -0.41 -1.45
CA TYR A 83 -2.74 -1.07 -1.27
C TYR A 83 -3.57 -1.16 -2.57
N ALA A 84 -2.95 -0.90 -3.73
CA ALA A 84 -3.61 -0.92 -5.04
C ALA A 84 -4.92 -0.09 -5.08
N VAL A 85 -4.88 1.10 -4.47
CA VAL A 85 -5.99 2.05 -4.48
C VAL A 85 -5.81 3.03 -5.64
N ASP A 86 -6.91 3.32 -6.35
CA ASP A 86 -6.91 4.32 -7.41
C ASP A 86 -6.85 5.74 -6.82
N GLU A 87 -5.75 6.44 -7.09
CA GLU A 87 -5.48 7.82 -6.65
C GLU A 87 -6.35 8.85 -7.38
N ARG A 88 -6.82 8.55 -8.61
CA ARG A 88 -7.49 9.53 -9.48
C ARG A 88 -9.01 9.45 -9.41
N GLY A 89 -9.54 8.29 -9.04
CA GLY A 89 -10.99 8.04 -9.02
C GLY A 89 -11.66 8.33 -7.68
N LEU A 90 -10.90 8.42 -6.58
CA LEU A 90 -11.44 8.53 -5.23
C LEU A 90 -10.70 9.60 -4.41
N THR A 91 -11.46 10.40 -3.68
CA THR A 91 -10.96 11.31 -2.65
C THR A 91 -10.40 10.51 -1.47
N VAL A 92 -9.52 11.12 -0.68
CA VAL A 92 -8.94 10.49 0.52
C VAL A 92 -10.05 9.93 1.43
N VAL A 93 -11.13 10.70 1.64
CA VAL A 93 -12.28 10.30 2.47
C VAL A 93 -13.02 9.09 1.91
N GLU A 94 -13.22 9.03 0.59
CA GLU A 94 -13.85 7.88 -0.06
C GLU A 94 -12.99 6.61 0.05
N VAL A 95 -11.67 6.76 -0.08
CA VAL A 95 -10.75 5.64 0.15
C VAL A 95 -10.79 5.16 1.60
N MET A 96 -10.85 6.07 2.59
CA MET A 96 -11.00 5.67 3.99
C MET A 96 -12.28 4.86 4.21
N SER A 97 -13.36 5.19 3.50
CA SER A 97 -14.67 4.53 3.60
C SER A 97 -14.76 3.20 2.82
N SER A 98 -13.81 2.95 1.91
CA SER A 98 -13.83 1.79 1.01
C SER A 98 -13.43 0.46 1.67
N GLY A 99 -12.89 0.48 2.90
CA GLY A 99 -12.40 -0.70 3.61
C GLY A 99 -11.11 -1.31 3.03
N LYS A 100 -10.50 -0.69 2.01
CA LYS A 100 -9.29 -1.19 1.35
C LYS A 100 -8.02 -1.05 2.19
N LEU A 101 -8.03 -0.14 3.19
CA LEU A 101 -6.88 0.13 4.05
C LEU A 101 -7.08 -0.51 5.43
N PRO A 102 -6.02 -1.04 6.05
CA PRO A 102 -6.04 -1.44 7.45
C PRO A 102 -6.49 -0.29 8.36
N GLU A 103 -7.26 -0.60 9.39
CA GLU A 103 -7.84 0.39 10.32
C GLU A 103 -6.80 1.31 10.94
N LYS A 104 -5.66 0.78 11.39
CA LYS A 104 -4.55 1.57 11.95
C LYS A 104 -4.00 2.60 10.97
N ILE A 105 -3.80 2.20 9.72
CA ILE A 105 -3.28 3.07 8.66
C ILE A 105 -4.32 4.14 8.28
N ARG A 106 -5.59 3.74 8.22
CA ARG A 106 -6.73 4.64 7.94
C ARG A 106 -6.82 5.77 8.97
N GLU A 107 -6.73 5.45 10.26
CA GLU A 107 -6.79 6.45 11.34
C GLU A 107 -5.65 7.46 11.24
N LYS A 108 -4.42 6.98 11.03
CA LYS A 108 -3.22 7.83 10.90
C LYS A 108 -3.29 8.74 9.68
N ILE A 109 -3.71 8.23 8.52
CA ILE A 109 -3.89 9.05 7.31
C ILE A 109 -4.97 10.11 7.53
N LEU A 110 -6.06 9.77 8.22
CA LEU A 110 -7.15 10.69 8.48
C LEU A 110 -6.70 11.85 9.38
N LEU A 111 -5.84 11.58 10.38
CA LEU A 111 -5.21 12.63 11.19
C LEU A 111 -4.31 13.54 10.36
N LEU A 112 -3.47 12.98 9.48
CA LEU A 112 -2.64 13.78 8.58
C LEU A 112 -3.50 14.60 7.60
N TYR A 113 -4.59 14.02 7.08
CA TYR A 113 -5.49 14.67 6.14
C TYR A 113 -6.22 15.87 6.76
N ARG A 114 -6.63 15.77 8.03
CA ARG A 114 -7.28 16.89 8.75
C ARG A 114 -6.40 18.14 8.86
N ILE A 115 -5.07 17.96 8.84
CA ILE A 115 -4.11 19.07 8.87
C ILE A 115 -3.82 19.53 7.43
N TYR A 116 -3.68 18.57 6.50
CA TYR A 116 -3.43 18.86 5.09
C TYR A 116 -4.58 19.61 4.40
N GLU A 117 -5.84 19.23 4.64
CA GLU A 117 -7.01 19.79 3.98
C GLU A 117 -7.12 21.33 4.16
N PRO A 118 -7.13 21.89 5.38
CA PRO A 118 -7.20 23.34 5.56
C PRO A 118 -5.96 24.06 5.03
N VAL A 119 -4.79 23.42 5.08
CA VAL A 119 -3.55 23.97 4.52
C VAL A 119 -3.60 24.03 2.98
N LYS A 120 -4.15 23.00 2.33
CA LYS A 120 -4.22 22.87 0.88
C LYS A 120 -5.35 23.68 0.25
N PHE A 121 -6.55 23.59 0.82
CA PHE A 121 -7.77 24.18 0.24
C PHE A 121 -8.19 25.49 0.92
N GLY A 122 -7.91 25.62 2.23
CA GLY A 122 -8.19 26.85 2.99
C GLY A 122 -7.03 27.84 3.03
N ASP A 123 -5.89 27.47 2.44
CA ASP A 123 -4.63 28.22 2.46
C ASP A 123 -4.16 28.65 3.87
N VAL A 124 -4.61 27.91 4.89
CA VAL A 124 -4.31 28.17 6.30
C VAL A 124 -2.85 27.85 6.61
N GLU A 125 -2.21 28.67 7.43
CA GLU A 125 -0.87 28.39 7.95
C GLU A 125 -0.97 27.42 9.14
N PRO A 126 -0.32 26.24 9.07
CA PRO A 126 -0.44 25.26 10.13
C PRO A 126 0.18 25.78 11.43
N SER A 127 -0.53 25.62 12.54
CA SER A 127 -0.01 26.00 13.86
C SER A 127 1.16 25.10 14.27
N ARG A 128 2.01 25.57 15.19
CA ARG A 128 3.10 24.76 15.73
C ARG A 128 2.62 23.43 16.33
N GLU A 129 1.45 23.45 16.98
CA GLU A 129 0.82 22.24 17.52
C GLU A 129 0.39 21.28 16.41
N GLN A 130 -0.20 21.80 15.33
CA GLN A 130 -0.58 20.99 14.17
C GLN A 130 0.65 20.36 13.50
N LEU A 131 1.74 21.11 13.36
CA LEU A 131 3.01 20.58 12.81
C LEU A 131 3.60 19.47 13.69
N MET A 132 3.52 19.60 15.02
CA MET A 132 3.94 18.54 15.95
C MET A 132 3.06 17.30 15.86
N VAL A 133 1.74 17.47 15.74
CA VAL A 133 0.81 16.33 15.54
C VAL A 133 1.08 15.65 14.21
N PHE A 134 1.34 16.42 13.15
CA PHE A 134 1.68 15.89 11.84
C PHE A 134 2.98 15.09 11.87
N ASP A 135 4.03 15.62 12.49
CA ASP A 135 5.33 14.97 12.65
C ASP A 135 5.19 13.63 13.39
N LYS A 136 4.56 13.65 14.57
CA LYS A 136 4.35 12.45 15.37
C LYS A 136 3.51 11.39 14.65
N THR A 137 2.48 11.83 13.93
CA THR A 137 1.63 10.90 13.17
C THR A 137 2.39 10.30 11.99
N LEU A 138 3.29 11.07 11.36
CA LEU A 138 4.15 10.60 10.28
C LEU A 138 5.20 9.60 10.77
N GLU A 139 5.83 9.85 11.93
CA GLU A 139 6.73 8.91 12.61
C GLU A 139 6.00 7.60 12.92
N GLN A 140 4.82 7.68 13.56
CA GLN A 140 4.01 6.51 13.85
C GLN A 140 3.55 5.78 12.59
N LEU A 141 3.32 6.48 11.49
CA LEU A 141 2.96 5.86 10.21
C LEU A 141 4.18 5.11 9.64
N SER A 142 5.38 5.66 9.72
CA SER A 142 6.61 4.98 9.29
C SER A 142 6.90 3.69 10.08
N GLU A 143 6.54 3.64 11.37
CA GLU A 143 6.68 2.43 12.21
C GLU A 143 5.67 1.32 11.86
N ASP A 144 4.51 1.69 11.33
CA ASP A 144 3.42 0.76 10.98
C ASP A 144 3.51 0.22 9.53
N PHE A 145 4.48 0.72 8.74
CA PHE A 145 4.68 0.40 7.32
C PHE A 145 5.65 -0.78 7.10
#